data_AF-A0A7W1CWZ6-F1
#
_entry.id   AF-A0A7W1CWZ6-F1
#
_cell.length_a   1.000
_cell.length_b   1.000
_cell.length_c   1.000
_cell.angle_alpha   90.00
_cell.angle_beta   90.00
_cell.angle_gamma   90.00
#
_symmetry.space_group_name_H-M   'P 1'
#
loop_
_entity.id
_entity.type
_entity.pdbx_description
1 polymer ?
#
loop_
_entity_poly.entity_id
_entity_poly.type
_entity_poly.pdbx_seq_one_letter_code
_entity_poly.pdbx_strand_id
1 'polypeptide(L)'
;MREYREYKQFPLPRLKELRLGHKLSQQKLAEMAHVSRATVTEIEAGRRSNPRTRDALAEALDIHPWRLIFVDEHVNAALEHDVEENRVVGRWLETKSTEELRQLMNSPAGEKLRTAIEHDASW
;
A
#
# COMPACT_ATOMS: atom_id res chain seq x y z
N MET A 1 15.76 11.70 1.80
CA MET A 1 15.10 10.50 1.23
C MET A 1 16.08 9.33 1.32
N ARG A 2 16.23 8.74 2.51
CA ARG A 2 17.07 7.55 2.74
C ARG A 2 16.16 6.32 2.82
N GLU A 3 16.62 5.24 2.20
CA GLU A 3 16.42 3.85 2.66
C GLU A 3 15.06 3.14 2.46
N TYR A 4 14.45 3.21 1.27
CA TYR A 4 13.46 2.17 0.87
C TYR A 4 14.06 1.05 0.00
N ARG A 5 15.29 1.22 -0.50
CA ARG A 5 15.90 0.35 -1.52
C ARG A 5 16.57 -0.93 -0.95
N GLU A 6 16.73 -1.06 0.37
CA GLU A 6 17.55 -2.15 0.95
C GLU A 6 16.79 -3.41 1.39
N TYR A 7 15.46 -3.41 1.46
CA TYR A 7 14.72 -4.64 1.82
C TYR A 7 14.40 -5.49 0.59
N LYS A 8 15.43 -6.18 0.05
CA LYS A 8 15.25 -7.15 -1.06
C LYS A 8 14.19 -8.22 -0.74
N GLN A 9 14.01 -8.57 0.53
CA GLN A 9 12.97 -9.51 0.97
C GLN A 9 12.51 -9.20 2.40
N PHE A 10 11.24 -9.46 2.70
CA PHE A 10 10.63 -9.23 4.01
C PHE A 10 9.56 -10.31 4.32
N PRO A 11 9.28 -10.61 5.60
CA PRO A 11 8.25 -11.58 5.98
C PRO A 11 6.83 -11.05 5.73
N LEU A 12 5.88 -11.95 5.46
CA LEU A 12 4.45 -11.64 5.31
C LEU A 12 3.64 -12.37 6.41
N PRO A 13 3.81 -11.99 7.68
CA PRO A 13 3.26 -12.76 8.81
C PRO A 13 1.74 -12.91 8.78
N ARG A 14 1.03 -12.01 8.10
CA ARG A 14 -0.44 -12.00 8.04
C ARG A 14 -1.04 -12.72 6.84
N LEU A 15 -0.21 -13.22 5.91
CA LEU A 15 -0.69 -13.81 4.66
C LEU A 15 -1.71 -14.94 4.91
N LYS A 16 -1.42 -15.83 5.85
CA LYS A 16 -2.29 -16.97 6.17
C LYS A 16 -3.62 -16.54 6.77
N GLU A 17 -3.58 -15.62 7.73
CA GLU A 17 -4.76 -15.05 8.37
C GLU A 17 -5.69 -14.40 7.35
N LEU A 18 -5.15 -13.49 6.53
CA LEU A 18 -5.90 -12.74 5.52
C LEU A 18 -6.45 -13.67 4.44
N ARG A 19 -5.65 -14.63 3.94
CA ARG A 19 -6.14 -15.64 2.98
C ARG A 19 -7.33 -16.43 3.53
N LEU A 20 -7.25 -16.87 4.79
CA LEU A 20 -8.33 -17.62 5.43
C LEU A 20 -9.57 -16.74 5.66
N GLY A 21 -9.39 -15.46 5.99
CA GLY A 21 -10.48 -14.47 6.07
C GLY A 21 -11.22 -14.31 4.75
N HIS A 22 -10.51 -14.36 3.62
CA HIS A 22 -11.08 -14.36 2.26
C HIS A 22 -11.61 -15.73 1.82
N LYS A 23 -11.59 -16.75 2.69
CA LYS A 23 -12.04 -18.12 2.39
C LYS A 23 -11.32 -18.77 1.19
N LEU A 24 -10.07 -18.38 0.94
CA LEU A 24 -9.28 -18.90 -0.17
C LEU A 24 -8.40 -20.08 0.27
N SER A 25 -8.27 -21.09 -0.59
CA SER A 25 -7.21 -22.10 -0.45
C SER A 25 -5.86 -21.51 -0.88
N GLN A 26 -4.74 -22.12 -0.46
CA GLN A 26 -3.41 -21.72 -0.94
C GLN A 26 -3.30 -21.78 -2.47
N GLN A 27 -3.90 -22.82 -3.08
CA GLN A 27 -3.95 -22.98 -4.53
C GLN A 27 -4.71 -21.82 -5.18
N LYS A 28 -5.87 -21.46 -4.63
CA LYS A 28 -6.69 -20.40 -5.21
C LYS A 28 -6.01 -19.03 -5.12
N LEU A 29 -5.38 -18.71 -3.99
CA LEU A 29 -4.60 -17.49 -3.85
C LEU A 29 -3.42 -17.47 -4.84
N ALA A 30 -2.72 -18.60 -4.97
CA ALA A 30 -1.59 -18.71 -5.89
C ALA A 30 -1.99 -18.45 -7.36
N GLU A 31 -3.14 -19.00 -7.78
CA GLU A 31 -3.71 -18.74 -9.11
C GLU A 31 -4.04 -17.27 -9.32
N MET A 32 -4.70 -16.64 -8.34
CA MET A 32 -5.08 -15.22 -8.41
C MET A 32 -3.87 -14.29 -8.42
N ALA A 33 -2.83 -14.62 -7.66
CA ALA A 33 -1.59 -13.84 -7.59
C ALA A 33 -0.56 -14.21 -8.66
N HIS A 34 -0.89 -15.13 -9.58
CA HIS A 34 0.03 -15.64 -10.60
C HIS A 34 1.38 -16.14 -10.04
N VAL A 35 1.35 -16.83 -8.91
CA VAL A 35 2.52 -17.47 -8.28
C VAL A 35 2.30 -18.97 -8.13
N SER A 36 3.35 -19.72 -7.79
CA SER A 36 3.20 -21.13 -7.48
C SER A 36 2.53 -21.34 -6.11
N ARG A 37 1.76 -22.41 -5.95
CA ARG A 37 1.23 -22.81 -4.63
C ARG A 37 2.35 -23.01 -3.61
N ALA A 38 3.49 -23.57 -4.03
CA ALA A 38 4.66 -23.76 -3.19
C ALA A 38 5.18 -22.43 -2.62
N THR A 39 5.20 -21.37 -3.44
CA THR A 39 5.55 -20.01 -3.01
C THR A 39 4.65 -19.55 -1.86
N VAL A 40 3.34 -19.74 -1.98
CA VAL A 40 2.39 -19.38 -0.91
C VAL A 40 2.67 -20.18 0.35
N THR A 41 2.85 -21.51 0.22
CA THR A 41 3.16 -22.39 1.36
C THR A 41 4.43 -21.96 2.09
N GLU A 42 5.51 -21.69 1.36
CA GLU A 42 6.79 -21.27 1.95
C GLU A 42 6.67 -19.93 2.66
N ILE A 43 5.98 -18.95 2.06
CA ILE A 43 5.78 -17.64 2.66
C ILE A 43 4.94 -17.75 3.94
N GLU A 44 3.87 -18.53 3.92
CA GLU A 44 3.06 -18.79 5.12
C GLU A 44 3.84 -19.53 6.22
N ALA A 45 4.87 -20.29 5.85
CA ALA A 45 5.80 -20.93 6.78
C ALA A 45 6.92 -19.98 7.27
N GLY A 46 6.92 -18.71 6.85
CA GLY A 46 7.86 -17.68 7.30
C GLY A 46 8.98 -17.35 6.31
N ARG A 47 8.97 -17.91 5.10
CA ARG A 47 9.92 -17.49 4.06
C ARG A 47 9.70 -16.03 3.71
N ARG A 48 10.79 -15.27 3.59
CA ARG A 48 10.74 -13.87 3.16
C ARG A 48 10.34 -13.78 1.68
N SER A 49 9.48 -12.82 1.38
CA SER A 49 8.99 -12.51 0.05
C SER A 49 9.67 -11.25 -0.50
N ASN A 50 9.81 -11.16 -1.83
CA ASN A 50 10.27 -9.94 -2.49
C ASN A 50 9.09 -8.96 -2.71
N PRO A 51 9.35 -7.67 -3.02
CA PRO A 51 8.30 -6.68 -3.27
C PRO A 51 7.27 -7.11 -4.31
N ARG A 52 7.71 -7.62 -5.46
CA ARG A 52 6.82 -8.04 -6.56
C ARG A 52 5.84 -9.13 -6.12
N THR A 53 6.33 -10.13 -5.37
CA THR A 53 5.47 -11.21 -4.86
C THR A 53 4.54 -10.72 -3.76
N ARG A 54 4.97 -9.79 -2.90
CA ARG A 54 4.05 -9.13 -1.95
C ARG A 54 2.92 -8.43 -2.68
N ASP A 55 3.25 -7.62 -3.69
CA ASP A 55 2.27 -6.78 -4.39
C ASP A 55 1.23 -7.65 -5.09
N ALA A 56 1.66 -8.70 -5.79
CA ALA A 56 0.74 -9.65 -6.42
C ALA A 56 -0.19 -10.38 -5.43
N LEU A 57 0.33 -10.73 -4.23
CA LEU A 57 -0.50 -11.35 -3.19
C LEU A 57 -1.49 -10.36 -2.56
N ALA A 58 -1.09 -9.09 -2.42
CA ALA A 58 -1.95 -8.03 -1.88
C ALA A 58 -3.08 -7.68 -2.86
N GLU A 59 -2.74 -7.54 -4.15
CA GLU A 59 -3.70 -7.34 -5.24
C GLU A 59 -4.71 -8.49 -5.32
N ALA A 60 -4.26 -9.74 -5.27
CA ALA A 60 -5.14 -10.91 -5.26
C ALA A 60 -6.08 -10.97 -4.04
N LEU A 61 -5.71 -10.32 -2.94
CA LEU A 61 -6.52 -10.22 -1.73
C LEU A 61 -7.33 -8.93 -1.68
N ASP A 62 -7.20 -8.03 -2.66
CA ASP A 62 -7.83 -6.70 -2.67
C ASP A 62 -7.53 -5.90 -1.38
N ILE A 63 -6.26 -5.88 -0.99
CA ILE A 63 -5.79 -5.16 0.21
C ILE A 63 -4.53 -4.34 -0.09
N HIS A 64 -4.29 -3.33 0.73
CA HIS A 64 -3.02 -2.62 0.70
C HIS A 64 -1.85 -3.53 1.13
N PRO A 65 -0.69 -3.54 0.45
CA PRO A 65 0.44 -4.44 0.77
C PRO A 65 0.94 -4.38 2.23
N TRP A 66 0.77 -3.24 2.91
CA TRP A 66 1.10 -3.08 4.33
C TRP A 66 0.28 -3.99 5.26
N ARG A 67 -0.96 -4.36 4.88
CA ARG A 67 -1.79 -5.30 5.66
C ARG A 67 -1.14 -6.69 5.76
N LEU A 68 -0.30 -7.08 4.81
CA LEU A 68 0.44 -8.35 4.88
C LEU A 68 1.61 -8.31 5.89
N ILE A 69 2.07 -7.11 6.25
CA ILE A 69 3.27 -6.87 7.06
C ILE A 69 2.90 -6.50 8.50
N PHE A 70 1.91 -5.61 8.68
CA PHE A 70 1.56 -5.02 9.96
C PHE A 70 0.17 -5.44 10.45
N VAL A 71 0.02 -5.57 11.77
CA VAL A 71 -1.26 -5.87 12.44
C VAL A 71 -2.17 -4.65 12.37
N ASP A 72 -3.49 -4.88 12.36
CA ASP A 72 -4.52 -3.87 12.09
C ASP A 72 -4.46 -2.64 12.99
N GLU A 73 -4.02 -2.73 14.25
CA GLU A 73 -3.82 -1.54 15.10
C GLU A 73 -2.82 -0.55 14.49
N HIS A 74 -1.75 -1.04 13.86
CA HIS A 74 -0.74 -0.19 13.24
C HIS A 74 -1.17 0.30 11.85
N VAL A 75 -1.90 -0.53 11.11
CA VAL A 75 -2.40 -0.16 9.76
C VAL A 75 -3.55 0.82 9.87
N ASN A 76 -4.48 0.62 10.81
CA ASN A 76 -5.55 1.56 11.07
C ASN A 76 -4.97 2.87 11.59
N ALA A 77 -4.00 2.84 12.53
CA ALA A 77 -3.34 4.07 12.97
C ALA A 77 -2.65 4.82 11.82
N ALA A 78 -1.97 4.10 10.90
CA ALA A 78 -1.34 4.72 9.73
C ALA A 78 -2.36 5.28 8.73
N LEU A 79 -3.42 4.53 8.41
CA LEU A 79 -4.50 4.97 7.52
C LEU A 79 -5.31 6.12 8.12
N GLU A 80 -5.60 6.08 9.42
CA GLU A 80 -6.28 7.16 10.14
C GLU A 80 -5.42 8.42 10.19
N HIS A 81 -4.11 8.26 10.38
CA HIS A 81 -3.16 9.38 10.33
C HIS A 81 -3.14 10.02 8.94
N ASP A 82 -3.04 9.22 7.88
CA ASP A 82 -3.06 9.71 6.49
C ASP A 82 -4.41 10.37 6.14
N VAL A 83 -5.53 9.80 6.60
CA VAL A 83 -6.87 10.37 6.39
C VAL A 83 -7.03 11.69 7.14
N GLU A 84 -6.57 11.80 8.39
CA GLU A 84 -6.65 13.06 9.14
C GLU A 84 -5.72 14.12 8.55
N GLU A 85 -4.50 13.75 8.13
CA GLU A 85 -3.58 14.67 7.46
C GLU A 85 -4.19 15.19 6.14
N ASN A 86 -4.77 14.29 5.33
CA ASN A 86 -5.49 14.67 4.12
C ASN A 86 -6.72 15.54 4.39
N ARG A 87 -7.44 15.29 5.48
CA ARG A 87 -8.60 16.09 5.91
C ARG A 87 -8.18 17.48 6.42
N VAL A 88 -7.04 17.59 7.12
CA VAL A 88 -6.44 18.87 7.49
C VAL A 88 -6.02 19.65 6.26
N VAL A 89 -5.38 18.99 5.30
CA VAL A 89 -5.00 19.60 4.02
C VAL A 89 -6.24 20.06 3.25
N GLY A 90 -7.29 19.23 3.15
CA GLY A 90 -8.56 19.59 2.52
C GLY A 90 -9.19 20.84 3.13
N ARG A 91 -9.31 20.89 4.46
CA ARG A 91 -9.80 22.08 5.18
C ARG A 91 -8.91 23.30 4.94
N TRP A 92 -7.60 23.13 4.93
CA TRP A 92 -6.67 24.23 4.66
C TRP A 92 -6.82 24.75 3.23
N LEU A 93 -6.98 23.88 2.24
CA LEU A 93 -7.21 24.25 0.84
C LEU A 93 -8.54 25.00 0.65
N GLU A 94 -9.59 24.62 1.38
CA GLU A 94 -10.89 25.31 1.39
C GLU A 94 -10.79 26.76 1.90
N THR A 95 -9.78 27.08 2.71
CA THR A 95 -9.55 28.47 3.18
C THR A 95 -8.77 29.33 2.20
N LYS A 96 -8.25 28.76 1.11
CA LYS A 96 -7.43 29.49 0.13
C LYS A 96 -8.30 30.12 -0.95
N SER A 97 -7.94 31.33 -1.36
CA SER A 97 -8.52 31.94 -2.55
C SER A 97 -8.06 31.22 -3.83
N THR A 98 -8.84 31.36 -4.90
CA THR A 98 -8.54 30.77 -6.21
C THR A 98 -7.15 31.15 -6.73
N GLU A 99 -6.69 32.37 -6.46
CA GLU A 99 -5.38 32.86 -6.88
C GLU A 99 -4.25 32.25 -6.04
N GLU A 100 -4.45 32.09 -4.73
CA GLU A 100 -3.47 31.40 -3.86
C GLU A 100 -3.34 29.92 -4.23
N LEU A 101 -4.46 29.25 -4.55
CA LEU A 101 -4.44 27.87 -5.04
C LEU A 101 -3.68 27.77 -6.37
N ARG A 102 -3.90 28.72 -7.28
CA ARG A 102 -3.19 28.78 -8.57
C ARG A 102 -1.69 28.97 -8.39
N GLN A 103 -1.27 29.83 -7.47
CA GLN A 103 0.14 30.05 -7.15
C GLN A 103 0.77 28.83 -6.47
N LEU A 104 0.05 28.17 -5.57
CA LEU A 104 0.49 26.92 -4.93
C LEU A 104 0.70 25.81 -5.98
N MET A 105 -0.25 25.65 -6.89
CA MET A 105 -0.20 24.65 -7.97
C MET A 105 0.93 24.91 -8.98
N ASN A 106 1.41 26.14 -9.08
CA ASN A 106 2.55 26.51 -9.93
C ASN A 106 3.87 26.63 -9.14
N SER A 107 3.87 26.24 -7.87
CA SER A 107 5.07 26.18 -7.04
C SER A 107 5.74 24.80 -7.12
N PRO A 108 7.00 24.65 -6.69
CA PRO A 108 7.66 23.34 -6.57
C PRO A 108 6.93 22.35 -5.66
N ALA A 109 6.09 22.84 -4.72
CA ALA A 109 5.24 21.99 -3.90
C ALA A 109 4.04 21.45 -4.69
N GLY A 110 3.43 22.28 -5.54
CA GLY A 110 2.33 21.89 -6.43
C GLY A 110 2.78 20.93 -7.53
N GLU A 111 4.01 21.07 -8.04
CA GLU A 111 4.60 20.14 -9.00
C GLU A 111 4.74 18.73 -8.42
N LYS A 112 5.24 18.61 -7.18
CA LYS A 112 5.33 17.32 -6.47
C LYS A 112 3.96 16.67 -6.24
N LEU A 113 2.94 17.47 -5.94
CA LEU A 113 1.57 16.98 -5.78
C LEU A 113 0.99 16.47 -7.10
N ARG A 114 1.20 17.18 -8.21
CA ARG A 114 0.79 16.71 -9.55
C ARG A 114 1.46 15.38 -9.91
N THR A 115 2.77 15.27 -9.73
CA THR A 115 3.52 14.04 -10.06
C THR A 115 3.09 12.86 -9.19
N ALA A 116 2.69 13.09 -7.93
CA ALA A 116 2.16 12.06 -7.05
C ALA A 116 0.76 11.58 -7.49
N ILE A 117 -0.14 12.50 -7.83
CA ILE A 117 -1.50 12.20 -8.29
C ILE A 117 -1.49 11.45 -9.63
N GLU A 118 -0.61 11.84 -10.56
CA GLU A 118 -0.46 11.18 -11.87
C GLU A 118 0.08 9.74 -11.76
N HIS A 119 0.90 9.46 -10.74
CA HIS A 119 1.43 8.11 -10.48
C HIS A 119 0.41 7.19 -9.81
N ASP A 120 -0.47 7.70 -8.94
CA ASP A 120 -1.51 6.91 -8.26
C ASP A 120 -2.69 6.55 -9.20
N ALA A 121 -2.98 7.39 -10.20
CA ALA A 121 -4.06 7.17 -11.16
C ALA A 121 -3.72 6.16 -12.29
N SER A 122 -2.53 5.56 -12.26
CA SER A 122 -1.99 4.70 -13.32
C SER A 122 -1.92 3.21 -12.95
N TRP A 123 -2.65 2.78 -11.92
CA TRP A 123 -2.83 1.36 -11.56
C TRP A 123 -4.21 0.86 -11.96
#